data_AF-A0A2H0ZQ34-F1
#
_entry.id   AF-A0A2H0ZQ34-F1
#
_cell.length_a   1.000
_cell.length_b   1.000
_cell.length_c   1.000
_cell.angle_alpha   90.00
_cell.angle_beta   90.00
_cell.angle_gamma   90.00
#
_symmetry.space_group_name_H-M   'P 1'
#
loop_
_entity.id
_entity.type
_entity.pdbx_description
1 polymer ?
#
loop_
_entity_poly.entity_id
_entity_poly.type
_entity_poly.pdbx_seq_one_letter_code
_entity_poly.pdbx_strand_id
1 'polypeptide(L)'
;MNPKVRSLFKQLIYMGKDYPADSGGYSKFSNNLKNAFRNTPANTEEELEAALKRGEYVIEELKALYFLRRYRHLKRTYYNE
;
A
#
# COMPACT_ATOMS: atom_id res chain seq x y z
N MET A 1 -3.91 -11.51 -17.33
CA MET A 1 -3.55 -10.97 -16.00
C MET A 1 -4.56 -11.50 -14.99
N ASN A 2 -4.10 -12.17 -13.92
CA ASN A 2 -4.95 -12.77 -12.91
C ASN A 2 -5.88 -11.71 -12.24
N PRO A 3 -7.20 -11.96 -12.09
CA PRO A 3 -8.14 -11.01 -11.50
C PRO A 3 -7.76 -10.54 -10.08
N LYS A 4 -7.18 -11.42 -9.25
CA LYS A 4 -6.75 -11.10 -7.88
C LYS A 4 -5.61 -10.08 -7.89
N VAL A 5 -4.61 -10.30 -8.74
CA VAL A 5 -3.48 -9.37 -8.93
C VAL A 5 -3.97 -8.00 -9.38
N ARG A 6 -4.94 -7.98 -10.31
CA ARG A 6 -5.55 -6.72 -10.77
C ARG A 6 -6.27 -5.98 -9.66
N SER A 7 -7.01 -6.69 -8.81
CA SER A 7 -7.71 -6.12 -7.66
C SER A 7 -6.72 -5.50 -6.68
N LEU A 8 -5.70 -6.26 -6.30
CA LEU A 8 -4.64 -5.82 -5.39
C LEU A 8 -3.94 -4.55 -5.89
N PHE A 9 -3.55 -4.53 -7.17
CA PHE A 9 -2.91 -3.35 -7.78
C PHE A 9 -3.83 -2.11 -7.73
N LYS A 10 -5.12 -2.28 -8.06
CA LYS A 10 -6.09 -1.18 -8.02
C LYS A 10 -6.32 -0.66 -6.60
N GLN A 11 -6.31 -1.54 -5.61
CA GLN A 11 -6.46 -1.15 -4.21
C GLN A 11 -5.24 -0.36 -3.71
N LEU A 12 -4.04 -0.89 -3.94
CA LEU A 12 -2.79 -0.22 -3.53
C LEU A 12 -2.61 1.13 -4.22
N ILE A 13 -2.93 1.24 -5.51
CA ILE A 13 -2.80 2.52 -6.22
C ILE A 13 -3.83 3.55 -5.74
N TYR A 14 -5.03 3.10 -5.34
CA TYR A 14 -6.02 3.97 -4.74
C TYR A 14 -5.58 4.49 -3.36
N MET A 15 -5.04 3.60 -2.51
CA MET A 15 -4.52 3.99 -1.18
C MET A 15 -3.34 4.97 -1.30
N GLY A 16 -2.50 4.82 -2.32
CA GLY A 16 -1.37 5.72 -2.56
C GLY A 16 -1.72 7.12 -3.07
N LYS A 17 -2.99 7.46 -3.29
CA LYS A 17 -3.38 8.81 -3.76
C LYS A 17 -3.00 9.91 -2.78
N ASP A 18 -3.04 9.62 -1.49
CA ASP A 18 -2.67 10.54 -0.42
C ASP A 18 -1.16 10.50 -0.09
N TYR A 19 -0.34 9.93 -0.98
CA TYR A 19 1.09 9.81 -0.73
C TYR A 19 1.76 11.19 -0.65
N PRO A 20 2.61 11.45 0.37
CA PRO A 20 3.12 12.79 0.64
C PRO A 20 3.93 13.36 -0.52
N ALA A 21 3.69 14.64 -0.85
CA ALA A 21 4.36 15.33 -1.95
C ALA A 21 5.87 15.51 -1.71
N ASP A 22 6.26 15.78 -0.47
CA ASP A 22 7.64 15.85 0.01
C ASP A 22 8.40 14.53 -0.18
N SER A 23 7.69 13.40 -0.12
CA SER A 23 8.26 12.07 -0.40
C SER A 23 8.33 11.72 -1.89
N GLY A 24 7.93 12.64 -2.78
CA GLY A 24 7.88 12.50 -4.23
C GLY A 24 6.48 12.27 -4.83
N GLY A 25 5.44 12.32 -4.00
CA GLY A 25 4.04 12.34 -4.40
C GLY A 25 3.54 11.08 -5.14
N TYR A 26 2.30 11.18 -5.65
CA TYR A 26 1.59 10.08 -6.30
C TYR A 26 2.33 9.51 -7.52
N SER A 27 3.00 10.34 -8.32
CA SER A 27 3.73 9.90 -9.52
C SER A 27 4.84 8.91 -9.15
N LYS A 28 5.71 9.28 -8.20
CA LYS A 28 6.79 8.40 -7.70
C LYS A 28 6.25 7.12 -7.08
N PHE A 29 5.21 7.23 -6.25
CA PHE A 29 4.54 6.06 -5.67
C PHE A 29 4.02 5.10 -6.75
N SER A 30 3.27 5.63 -7.73
CA SER A 30 2.66 4.83 -8.79
C SER A 30 3.70 4.11 -9.65
N ASN A 31 4.85 4.76 -9.93
CA ASN A 31 5.95 4.16 -10.67
C ASN A 31 6.63 3.06 -9.85
N ASN A 32 6.88 3.30 -8.56
CA ASN A 32 7.45 2.29 -7.66
C ASN A 32 6.53 1.07 -7.53
N LEU A 33 5.22 1.28 -7.40
CA LEU A 33 4.23 0.21 -7.35
C LEU A 33 4.23 -0.62 -8.63
N LYS A 34 4.22 0.03 -9.81
CA LYS A 34 4.32 -0.67 -11.10
C LYS A 34 5.60 -1.49 -11.20
N ASN A 35 6.74 -0.94 -10.76
CA ASN A 35 8.02 -1.64 -10.78
C ASN A 35 8.02 -2.84 -9.82
N ALA A 36 7.47 -2.70 -8.62
CA ALA A 36 7.35 -3.82 -7.67
C ALA A 36 6.54 -4.98 -8.26
N PHE A 37 5.39 -4.70 -8.90
CA PHE A 37 4.57 -5.74 -9.55
C PHE A 37 5.27 -6.36 -10.76
N ARG A 38 6.07 -5.60 -11.52
CA ARG A 38 6.84 -6.13 -12.66
C ARG A 38 8.02 -7.01 -12.25
N ASN A 39 8.66 -6.67 -11.14
CA ASN A 39 9.88 -7.35 -10.66
C ASN A 39 9.58 -8.52 -9.73
N THR A 40 8.31 -8.76 -9.37
CA THR A 40 7.92 -9.89 -8.52
C THR A 40 7.71 -11.12 -9.41
N PRO A 41 8.55 -12.16 -9.31
CA PRO A 41 8.32 -13.41 -10.04
C PRO A 41 7.09 -14.12 -9.48
N ALA A 42 6.28 -14.67 -10.37
CA ALA A 42 5.11 -15.48 -10.04
C ALA A 42 4.96 -16.56 -11.12
N ASN A 43 5.96 -17.43 -11.21
CA ASN A 43 6.05 -18.45 -12.25
C ASN A 43 5.24 -19.70 -11.89
N THR A 44 5.05 -19.94 -10.59
CA THR A 44 4.22 -21.02 -10.04
C THR A 44 2.99 -20.46 -9.32
N GLU A 45 1.95 -21.28 -9.15
CA GLU A 45 0.75 -20.89 -8.41
C GLU A 45 1.06 -20.61 -6.92
N GLU A 46 1.99 -21.37 -6.33
CA GLU A 46 2.44 -21.18 -4.94
C GLU A 46 3.18 -19.83 -4.77
N GLU A 47 4.06 -19.47 -5.71
CA GLU A 47 4.74 -18.17 -5.72
C GLU A 47 3.73 -17.03 -5.88
N LEU A 48 2.72 -17.20 -6.74
CA LEU A 48 1.68 -16.22 -6.96
C LEU A 48 0.84 -16.00 -5.69
N GLU A 49 0.44 -17.08 -5.02
CA GLU A 49 -0.32 -16.99 -3.76
C GLU A 49 0.50 -16.34 -2.65
N ALA A 50 1.78 -16.70 -2.52
CA ALA A 50 2.69 -16.08 -1.56
C ALA A 50 2.87 -14.57 -1.83
N ALA A 51 3.01 -14.17 -3.10
CA ALA A 51 3.11 -12.77 -3.51
C ALA A 51 1.82 -12.00 -3.22
N LEU A 52 0.66 -12.59 -3.50
CA LEU A 52 -0.65 -11.99 -3.18
C LEU A 52 -0.82 -11.78 -1.68
N LYS A 53 -0.51 -12.80 -0.87
CA LYS A 53 -0.56 -12.73 0.60
C LYS A 53 0.35 -11.64 1.16
N ARG A 54 1.55 -11.49 0.58
CA ARG A 54 2.45 -10.39 0.93
C ARG A 54 1.84 -9.03 0.60
N GLY A 55 1.20 -8.89 -0.56
CA GLY A 55 0.51 -7.65 -0.93
C GLY A 55 -0.65 -7.30 0.00
N GLU A 56 -1.44 -8.30 0.42
CA GLU A 56 -2.52 -8.14 1.40
C GLU A 56 -1.98 -7.69 2.77
N TYR A 57 -0.86 -8.28 3.21
CA TYR A 57 -0.19 -7.88 4.44
C TYR A 57 0.24 -6.39 4.41
N VAL A 58 0.81 -5.94 3.28
CA VAL A 58 1.18 -4.51 3.09
C VAL A 58 -0.04 -3.59 3.21
N ILE A 59 -1.22 -4.01 2.73
CA ILE A 59 -2.45 -3.22 2.87
C ILE A 59 -2.82 -3.05 4.34
N GLU A 60 -2.74 -4.11 5.14
CA GLU A 60 -3.05 -4.04 6.57
C GLU A 60 -2.06 -3.17 7.33
N GLU A 61 -0.77 -3.21 6.99
CA GLU A 61 0.23 -2.30 7.55
C GLU A 61 -0.08 -0.83 7.23
N LEU A 62 -0.46 -0.53 5.98
CA LEU A 62 -0.86 0.82 5.58
C LEU A 62 -2.10 1.29 6.34
N LYS A 63 -3.12 0.43 6.49
CA LYS A 63 -4.30 0.74 7.32
C LYS A 63 -3.90 1.06 8.76
N ALA A 64 -3.07 0.23 9.37
CA ALA A 64 -2.57 0.45 10.74
C ALA A 64 -1.85 1.80 10.87
N LEU A 65 -1.03 2.17 9.88
CA LEU A 65 -0.37 3.48 9.84
C LEU A 65 -1.37 4.64 9.72
N TYR A 66 -2.42 4.51 8.90
CA TYR A 66 -3.49 5.51 8.83
C TYR A 66 -4.21 5.68 10.19
N PHE A 67 -4.54 4.59 10.87
CA PHE A 67 -5.13 4.63 12.21
C PHE A 67 -4.20 5.30 13.22
N LEU A 68 -2.91 4.96 13.20
CA LEU A 68 -1.92 5.54 14.10
C LEU A 68 -1.74 7.04 13.86
N ARG A 69 -1.70 7.46 12.59
CA ARG A 69 -1.64 8.89 12.23
C ARG A 69 -2.86 9.64 12.76
N ARG A 70 -4.07 9.07 12.59
CA ARG A 70 -5.31 9.67 13.11
C ARG A 70 -5.30 9.75 14.64
N TYR A 71 -4.90 8.67 15.31
CA TYR A 71 -4.77 8.64 16.77
C TYR A 71 -3.80 9.71 17.29
N ARG A 72 -2.59 9.82 16.69
CA ARG A 72 -1.60 10.84 17.06
C ARG A 72 -2.16 12.25 16.91
N HIS A 73 -2.90 12.51 15.83
CA HIS A 73 -3.54 13.81 15.61
C HIS A 73 -4.58 14.11 16.70
N LEU A 74 -5.53 13.19 16.95
CA LEU A 74 -6.54 13.36 17.99
C LEU A 74 -5.93 13.56 19.38
N LYS A 75 -4.92 12.75 19.73
CA LYS A 75 -4.21 12.88 21.00
C LYS A 75 -3.63 14.29 21.17
N ARG A 76 -2.96 14.80 20.14
CA ARG A 76 -2.35 16.14 20.15
C ARG A 76 -3.40 17.26 20.25
N THR A 77 -4.55 17.09 19.61
CA THR A 77 -5.61 18.11 19.60
C THR A 77 -6.38 18.18 20.92
N TYR A 78 -6.63 17.04 21.57
CA TYR A 78 -7.51 16.97 22.74
C TYR A 78 -6.80 16.78 24.09
N TYR A 79 -5.53 16.35 24.11
CA TYR A 79 -4.80 16.04 25.35
C TYR A 79 -3.51 16.86 25.51
N ASN A 80 -3.30 17.88 24.66
CA ASN A 80 -2.26 18.89 24.89
C ASN A 80 -2.88 20.11 25.59
N GLU A 81 -3.29 19.92 26.83
CA GLU A 81 -3.33 20.95 27.87
C GLU A 81 -2.24 20.63 28.90
#